data_AF-A0A3D0QGJ3-F1
#
_entry.id   AF-A0A3D0QGJ3-F1
#
_cell.length_a   1.000
_cell.length_b   1.000
_cell.length_c   1.000
_cell.angle_alpha   90.00
_cell.angle_beta   90.00
_cell.angle_gamma   90.00
#
_symmetry.space_group_name_H-M   'P 1'
#
loop_
_entity.id
_entity.type
_entity.pdbx_description
1 polymer ?
#
loop_
_entity_poly.entity_id
_entity_poly.type
_entity_poly.pdbx_seq_one_letter_code
_entity_poly.pdbx_strand_id
1 'polypeptide(L)'
;MKMFITVILTASLFLGFAMPSADVITVKGSDTMVILAQRWAEIYMARHPGVTIQVTGGGSGVGISALINGTTDICIASRPMKQSEIDKLKARFNVLGVEIKTAKDGLSIYVNESSPVREVSIDQLKKIYTGEITNWRDVGGPDAKIIIYGRENSSGTYVYFKDNVLDGADFSPMTQTMPGTAAVVNAVAKDKLGIGYGGAAYGKGIRYANVKKDAKSPAYEPTEENIKNGNYPIARYLYMYTRNRPTGALKSFVDWILSAEGQQVVTKVGYFPVR
;
A
#
# COMPACT_ATOMS: atom_id res chain seq x y z
N MET A 1 2.33 -78.65 -33.61
CA MET A 1 3.09 -77.73 -32.73
C MET A 1 2.44 -76.34 -32.81
N LYS A 2 1.55 -76.00 -31.88
CA LYS A 2 0.97 -74.64 -31.75
C LYS A 2 1.15 -74.21 -30.31
N MET A 3 1.85 -73.09 -30.17
CA MET A 3 2.42 -72.55 -28.94
C MET A 3 1.35 -71.80 -28.16
N PHE A 4 1.11 -72.17 -26.90
CA PHE A 4 0.30 -71.39 -25.97
C PHE A 4 1.13 -70.21 -25.45
N ILE A 5 0.68 -68.99 -25.74
CA ILE A 5 1.23 -67.77 -25.13
C ILE A 5 0.34 -67.44 -23.94
N THR A 6 0.86 -67.64 -22.73
CA THR A 6 0.25 -67.17 -21.50
C THR A 6 0.67 -65.73 -21.26
N VAL A 7 -0.27 -64.80 -21.39
CA VAL A 7 -0.07 -63.38 -21.04
C VAL A 7 -0.24 -63.24 -19.53
N ILE A 8 0.84 -62.92 -18.82
CA ILE A 8 0.82 -62.55 -17.41
C ILE A 8 0.53 -61.06 -17.32
N LEU A 9 -0.65 -60.70 -16.80
CA LEU A 9 -1.06 -59.32 -16.57
C LEU A 9 -0.54 -58.86 -15.20
N THR A 10 0.59 -58.17 -15.16
CA THR A 10 1.08 -57.51 -13.94
C THR A 10 0.32 -56.20 -13.71
N ALA A 11 -0.67 -56.23 -12.84
CA ALA A 11 -1.35 -55.03 -12.34
C ALA A 11 -0.37 -54.23 -11.46
N SER A 12 0.16 -53.13 -12.00
CA SER A 12 0.99 -52.19 -11.25
C SER A 12 0.09 -51.24 -10.49
N LEU A 13 0.02 -51.39 -9.17
CA LEU A 13 -0.69 -50.48 -8.28
C LEU A 13 0.05 -49.13 -8.27
N PHE A 14 -0.39 -48.17 -9.07
CA PHE A 14 0.01 -46.77 -8.89
C PHE A 14 -0.71 -46.23 -7.64
N LEU A 15 -0.04 -46.26 -6.49
CA LEU A 15 -0.40 -45.40 -5.37
C LEU A 15 -0.15 -43.95 -5.81
N GLY A 16 -1.20 -43.29 -6.30
CA GLY A 16 -1.20 -41.85 -6.50
C GLY A 16 -0.99 -41.16 -5.16
N PHE A 17 0.22 -40.67 -4.90
CA PHE A 17 0.44 -39.69 -3.85
C PHE A 17 -0.33 -38.42 -4.24
N ALA A 18 -1.51 -38.24 -3.66
CA ALA A 18 -2.20 -36.97 -3.72
C ALA A 18 -1.33 -35.95 -2.97
N MET A 19 -0.57 -35.14 -3.71
CA MET A 19 0.06 -33.95 -3.16
C MET A 19 -1.05 -33.11 -2.51
N PRO A 20 -0.91 -32.70 -1.23
CA PRO A 20 -1.89 -31.81 -0.61
C PRO A 20 -2.09 -30.59 -1.50
N SER A 21 -3.33 -30.28 -1.85
CA SER A 21 -3.66 -29.06 -2.58
C SER A 21 -3.16 -27.88 -1.76
N ALA A 22 -2.24 -27.08 -2.32
CA ALA A 22 -1.76 -25.88 -1.65
C ALA A 22 -2.92 -24.88 -1.51
N ASP A 23 -3.11 -24.31 -0.31
CA ASP A 23 -4.06 -23.23 -0.10
C ASP A 23 -3.53 -21.98 -0.82
N VAL A 24 -4.27 -21.46 -1.79
CA VAL A 24 -3.91 -20.24 -2.52
C VAL A 24 -4.63 -19.05 -1.90
N ILE A 25 -3.86 -18.06 -1.44
CA ILE A 25 -4.37 -16.79 -0.93
C ILE A 25 -3.97 -15.67 -1.90
N THR A 26 -4.96 -14.95 -2.41
CA THR A 26 -4.77 -13.82 -3.33
C THR A 26 -4.91 -12.48 -2.61
N VAL A 27 -3.90 -11.64 -2.76
CA VAL A 27 -3.82 -10.31 -2.15
C VAL A 27 -3.72 -9.25 -3.24
N LYS A 28 -4.61 -8.26 -3.25
CA LYS A 28 -4.61 -7.18 -4.25
C LYS A 28 -4.82 -5.80 -3.65
N GLY A 29 -4.12 -4.78 -4.16
CA GLY A 29 -4.52 -3.39 -3.93
C GLY A 29 -3.37 -2.38 -3.85
N SER A 30 -3.29 -1.66 -2.74
CA SER A 30 -2.47 -0.47 -2.55
C SER A 30 -0.99 -0.68 -2.88
N ASP A 31 -0.45 0.13 -3.79
CA ASP A 31 1.00 0.18 -4.06
C ASP A 31 1.80 0.75 -2.88
N THR A 32 1.14 1.46 -1.95
CA THR A 32 1.77 1.81 -0.66
C THR A 32 2.13 0.53 0.10
N MET A 33 1.22 -0.44 0.12
CA MET A 33 1.37 -1.67 0.90
C MET A 33 2.01 -2.82 0.13
N VAL A 34 2.19 -2.73 -1.20
CA VAL A 34 2.57 -3.89 -2.02
C VAL A 34 3.90 -4.51 -1.59
N ILE A 35 4.92 -3.70 -1.26
CA ILE A 35 6.21 -4.21 -0.75
C ILE A 35 6.02 -4.89 0.61
N LEU A 36 5.24 -4.29 1.51
CA LEU A 36 4.95 -4.87 2.83
C LEU A 36 4.23 -6.22 2.70
N ALA A 37 3.21 -6.29 1.85
CA ALA A 37 2.46 -7.50 1.59
C ALA A 37 3.30 -8.60 0.93
N GLN A 38 4.19 -8.23 -0.01
CA GLN A 38 5.15 -9.17 -0.60
C GLN A 38 6.11 -9.73 0.45
N ARG A 39 6.62 -8.91 1.37
CA ARG A 39 7.49 -9.37 2.47
C ARG A 39 6.77 -10.26 3.46
N TRP A 40 5.52 -9.95 3.82
CA TRP A 40 4.69 -10.85 4.62
C TRP A 40 4.48 -12.19 3.93
N ALA A 41 4.13 -12.17 2.64
CA ALA A 41 3.93 -13.38 1.84
C ALA A 41 5.20 -14.26 1.79
N GLU A 42 6.35 -13.67 1.45
CA GLU A 42 7.64 -14.36 1.37
C GLU A 42 8.00 -15.05 2.69
N ILE A 43 7.97 -14.31 3.80
CA ILE A 43 8.35 -14.83 5.12
C ILE A 43 7.38 -15.91 5.58
N TYR A 44 6.07 -15.73 5.37
CA TYR A 44 5.07 -16.69 5.79
C TYR A 44 5.16 -17.99 4.98
N MET A 45 5.28 -17.91 3.65
CA MET A 45 5.39 -19.08 2.77
C MET A 45 6.64 -19.90 3.05
N ALA A 46 7.76 -19.25 3.41
CA ALA A 46 9.00 -19.95 3.77
C ALA A 46 8.84 -20.92 4.97
N ARG A 47 7.81 -20.72 5.81
CA ARG A 47 7.50 -21.55 6.98
C ARG A 47 6.24 -22.39 6.83
N HIS A 48 5.45 -22.15 5.78
CA HIS A 48 4.18 -22.81 5.53
C HIS A 48 4.15 -23.30 4.08
N PRO A 49 4.90 -24.37 3.73
CA PRO A 49 5.06 -24.83 2.35
C PRO A 49 3.75 -25.30 1.68
N GLY A 50 2.69 -25.54 2.47
CA GLY A 50 1.34 -25.85 1.98
C GLY A 50 0.51 -24.62 1.59
N VAL A 51 1.05 -23.40 1.68
CA VAL A 51 0.32 -22.16 1.38
C VAL A 51 1.06 -21.38 0.29
N THR A 52 0.33 -20.95 -0.73
CA THR A 52 0.82 -20.03 -1.78
C THR A 52 0.12 -18.68 -1.64
N ILE A 53 0.88 -17.60 -1.55
CA ILE A 53 0.36 -16.25 -1.39
C ILE A 53 0.79 -15.40 -2.58
N GLN A 54 -0.18 -14.88 -3.32
CA GLN A 54 0.04 -14.08 -4.52
C GLN A 54 -0.32 -12.63 -4.25
N VAL A 55 0.65 -11.72 -4.41
CA VAL A 55 0.47 -10.30 -4.09
C VAL A 55 0.54 -9.47 -5.36
N THR A 56 -0.49 -8.67 -5.62
CA THR A 56 -0.58 -7.78 -6.78
C THR A 56 -0.91 -6.33 -6.34
N GLY A 57 -0.20 -5.35 -6.90
CA GLY A 57 -0.49 -3.93 -6.72
C GLY A 57 -1.68 -3.43 -7.57
N GLY A 58 -1.67 -2.14 -7.90
CA GLY A 58 -2.65 -1.48 -8.77
C GLY A 58 -3.54 -0.45 -8.07
N GLY A 59 -3.32 -0.20 -6.77
CA GLY A 59 -4.04 0.82 -6.01
C GLY A 59 -5.19 0.27 -5.16
N SER A 60 -5.55 1.01 -4.11
CA SER A 60 -6.58 0.58 -3.15
C SER A 60 -7.95 0.41 -3.81
N GLY A 61 -8.33 1.28 -4.75
CA GLY A 61 -9.59 1.15 -5.48
C GLY A 61 -9.68 -0.13 -6.32
N VAL A 62 -8.56 -0.57 -6.90
CA VAL A 62 -8.47 -1.83 -7.64
C VAL A 62 -8.61 -3.03 -6.70
N GLY A 63 -7.93 -3.01 -5.56
CA GLY A 63 -8.04 -4.05 -4.54
C GLY A 63 -9.46 -4.16 -3.97
N ILE A 64 -10.08 -3.04 -3.63
CA ILE A 64 -11.46 -2.99 -3.11
C ILE A 64 -12.44 -3.50 -4.16
N SER A 65 -12.27 -3.10 -5.42
CA SER A 65 -13.10 -3.60 -6.52
C SER A 65 -12.93 -5.10 -6.73
N ALA A 66 -11.71 -5.64 -6.60
CA ALA A 66 -11.46 -7.08 -6.67
C ALA A 66 -12.12 -7.83 -5.51
N LEU A 67 -12.09 -7.25 -4.29
CA LEU A 67 -12.76 -7.83 -3.12
C LEU A 67 -14.29 -7.86 -3.33
N ILE A 68 -14.87 -6.74 -3.79
CA ILE A 68 -16.29 -6.64 -4.14
C ILE A 68 -16.65 -7.62 -5.26
N ASN A 69 -15.74 -7.88 -6.20
CA ASN A 69 -15.99 -8.82 -7.29
C ASN A 69 -15.75 -10.28 -6.91
N GLY A 70 -15.22 -10.56 -5.72
CA GLY A 70 -14.86 -11.90 -5.27
C GLY A 70 -13.66 -12.49 -6.03
N THR A 71 -12.80 -11.65 -6.60
CA THR A 71 -11.63 -12.06 -7.38
C THR A 71 -10.31 -11.92 -6.61
N THR A 72 -10.37 -11.54 -5.32
CA THR A 72 -9.25 -11.59 -4.39
C THR A 72 -9.74 -11.97 -3.00
N ASP A 73 -8.90 -12.64 -2.20
CA ASP A 73 -9.22 -13.01 -0.81
C ASP A 73 -9.00 -11.83 0.14
N ILE A 74 -7.89 -11.11 -0.06
CA ILE A 74 -7.49 -9.95 0.73
C ILE A 74 -7.34 -8.73 -0.17
N CYS A 75 -8.00 -7.63 0.20
CA CYS A 75 -7.63 -6.31 -0.29
C CYS A 75 -6.67 -5.62 0.68
N ILE A 76 -5.55 -5.09 0.18
CA ILE A 76 -4.70 -4.15 0.92
C ILE A 76 -5.02 -2.71 0.50
N ALA A 77 -5.22 -1.82 1.46
CA ALA A 77 -5.69 -0.46 1.21
C ALA A 77 -5.02 0.58 2.11
N SER A 78 -4.73 1.76 1.55
CA SER A 78 -4.13 2.88 2.29
C SER A 78 -5.12 4.01 2.57
N ARG A 79 -6.41 3.64 2.60
CA ARG A 79 -7.56 4.44 3.05
C ARG A 79 -8.66 3.48 3.51
N PRO A 80 -9.62 3.95 4.31
CA PRO A 80 -10.85 3.21 4.55
C PRO A 80 -11.63 2.91 3.26
N MET A 81 -12.41 1.83 3.24
CA MET A 81 -13.46 1.67 2.22
C MET A 81 -14.47 2.82 2.33
N LYS A 82 -14.96 3.30 1.19
CA LYS A 82 -16.04 4.28 1.11
C LYS A 82 -17.37 3.59 1.42
N GLN A 83 -18.36 4.34 1.90
CA GLN A 83 -19.70 3.80 2.15
C GLN A 83 -20.28 3.13 0.89
N SER A 84 -20.13 3.75 -0.28
CA SER A 84 -20.60 3.18 -1.54
C SER A 84 -19.88 1.89 -1.96
N GLU A 85 -18.67 1.63 -1.46
CA GLU A 85 -17.95 0.38 -1.68
C GLU A 85 -18.46 -0.72 -0.73
N ILE A 86 -18.73 -0.36 0.53
CA ILE A 86 -19.36 -1.24 1.53
C ILE A 86 -20.77 -1.63 1.06
N ASP A 87 -21.56 -0.69 0.55
CA ASP A 87 -22.91 -0.94 0.06
C ASP A 87 -22.92 -1.91 -1.12
N LYS A 88 -21.93 -1.82 -2.02
CA LYS A 88 -21.75 -2.77 -3.13
C LYS A 88 -21.41 -4.17 -2.63
N LEU A 89 -20.56 -4.27 -1.60
CA LEU A 89 -20.23 -5.55 -0.99
C LEU A 89 -21.45 -6.18 -0.31
N LYS A 90 -22.24 -5.37 0.39
CA LYS A 90 -23.51 -5.77 1.02
C LYS A 90 -24.53 -6.23 -0.02
N ALA A 91 -24.70 -5.45 -1.09
CA ALA A 91 -25.64 -5.80 -2.16
C ALA A 91 -25.30 -7.13 -2.85
N ARG A 92 -24.00 -7.45 -3.00
CA ARG A 92 -23.58 -8.64 -3.72
C ARG A 92 -23.45 -9.90 -2.86
N PHE A 93 -22.99 -9.76 -1.62
CA PHE A 93 -22.65 -10.90 -0.76
C PHE A 93 -23.37 -10.88 0.60
N ASN A 94 -24.20 -9.86 0.87
CA ASN A 94 -24.85 -9.64 2.17
C ASN A 94 -23.85 -9.53 3.35
N VAL A 95 -22.68 -8.95 3.10
CA VAL A 95 -21.63 -8.72 4.10
C VAL A 95 -21.05 -7.33 3.98
N LEU A 96 -20.55 -6.79 5.10
CA LEU A 96 -19.95 -5.46 5.15
C LEU A 96 -18.43 -5.47 4.91
N GLY A 97 -17.83 -6.66 4.86
CA GLY A 97 -16.39 -6.82 4.90
C GLY A 97 -15.85 -6.75 6.33
N VAL A 98 -14.63 -7.23 6.51
CA VAL A 98 -13.89 -7.17 7.77
C VAL A 98 -12.71 -6.24 7.59
N GLU A 99 -12.71 -5.13 8.31
CA GLU A 99 -11.60 -4.19 8.36
C GLU A 99 -10.54 -4.65 9.36
N ILE A 100 -9.29 -4.67 8.92
CA ILE A 100 -8.14 -5.05 9.74
C ILE A 100 -7.07 -3.99 9.59
N LYS A 101 -6.80 -3.22 10.65
CA LYS A 101 -5.66 -2.31 10.69
C LYS A 101 -4.38 -3.14 10.85
N THR A 102 -3.43 -2.98 9.94
CA THR A 102 -2.22 -3.83 9.87
C THR A 102 -0.92 -3.08 10.07
N ALA A 103 -0.90 -1.78 9.76
CA ALA A 103 0.22 -0.87 10.03
C ALA A 103 -0.29 0.58 10.16
N LYS A 104 0.57 1.48 10.61
CA LYS A 104 0.44 2.92 10.49
C LYS A 104 1.47 3.44 9.49
N ASP A 105 1.11 4.49 8.77
CA ASP A 105 1.93 5.14 7.74
C ASP A 105 1.94 6.65 7.98
N GLY A 106 3.11 7.26 7.88
CA GLY A 106 3.25 8.70 7.76
C GLY A 106 3.31 9.05 6.28
N LEU A 107 2.20 9.55 5.72
CA LEU A 107 2.22 10.00 4.33
C LEU A 107 3.33 11.03 4.18
N SER A 108 4.32 10.71 3.36
CA SER A 108 5.58 11.43 3.29
C SER A 108 5.62 12.29 2.03
N ILE A 109 6.16 13.49 2.15
CA ILE A 109 6.39 14.40 1.04
C ILE A 109 7.79 14.17 0.51
N TYR A 110 7.88 13.69 -0.72
CA TYR A 110 9.12 13.38 -1.39
C TYR A 110 9.66 14.62 -2.09
N VAL A 111 10.91 14.93 -1.82
CA VAL A 111 11.71 15.89 -2.59
C VAL A 111 13.01 15.23 -2.99
N ASN A 112 13.65 15.75 -4.04
CA ASN A 112 14.97 15.28 -4.43
C ASN A 112 15.98 15.41 -3.26
N GLU A 113 16.96 14.51 -3.17
CA GLU A 113 18.00 14.56 -2.13
C GLU A 113 18.74 15.92 -2.11
N SER A 114 18.93 16.53 -3.28
CA SER A 114 19.57 17.84 -3.42
C SER A 114 18.65 19.04 -3.17
N SER A 115 17.35 18.83 -2.94
CA SER A 115 16.42 19.93 -2.71
C SER A 115 16.73 20.65 -1.40
N PRO A 116 16.85 21.99 -1.39
CA PRO A 116 17.09 22.77 -0.18
C PRO A 116 15.84 22.88 0.71
N VAL A 117 14.64 22.56 0.20
CA VAL A 117 13.38 22.74 0.94
C VAL A 117 13.24 21.67 2.01
N ARG A 118 13.43 22.05 3.28
CA ARG A 118 13.42 21.12 4.42
C ARG A 118 12.03 20.87 4.99
N GLU A 119 11.16 21.85 4.96
CA GLU A 119 9.83 21.79 5.55
C GLU A 119 8.77 22.40 4.62
N VAL A 120 7.54 21.94 4.78
CA VAL A 120 6.39 22.43 4.05
C VAL A 120 5.14 22.30 4.91
N SER A 121 4.25 23.29 4.88
CA SER A 121 2.96 23.23 5.59
C SER A 121 1.89 22.53 4.75
N ILE A 122 0.83 22.04 5.40
CA ILE A 122 -0.36 21.52 4.70
C ILE A 122 -0.96 22.57 3.74
N ASP A 123 -1.02 23.84 4.13
CA ASP A 123 -1.50 24.93 3.27
C ASP A 123 -0.61 25.12 2.04
N GLN A 124 0.72 25.09 2.20
CA GLN A 124 1.66 25.18 1.08
C GLN A 124 1.53 23.96 0.16
N LEU A 125 1.39 22.75 0.71
CA LEU A 125 1.14 21.55 -0.08
C LEU A 125 -0.16 21.67 -0.89
N LYS A 126 -1.24 22.14 -0.26
CA LYS A 126 -2.51 22.41 -0.96
C LYS A 126 -2.29 23.35 -2.14
N LYS A 127 -1.67 24.51 -1.90
CA LYS A 127 -1.40 25.52 -2.92
C LYS A 127 -0.48 25.03 -4.04
N ILE A 128 0.53 24.22 -3.72
CA ILE A 128 1.39 23.59 -4.73
C ILE A 128 0.54 22.66 -5.60
N TYR A 129 -0.17 21.72 -4.98
CA TYR A 129 -0.90 20.67 -5.69
C TYR A 129 -2.20 21.14 -6.33
N THR A 130 -2.74 22.33 -6.01
CA THR A 130 -3.81 22.99 -6.77
C THR A 130 -3.28 23.96 -7.84
N GLY A 131 -1.97 24.25 -7.84
CA GLY A 131 -1.30 25.08 -8.85
C GLY A 131 -1.29 26.58 -8.54
N GLU A 132 -1.65 26.99 -7.32
CA GLU A 132 -1.53 28.38 -6.86
C GLU A 132 -0.05 28.74 -6.61
N ILE A 133 0.70 27.85 -5.97
CA ILE A 133 2.16 27.96 -5.85
C ILE A 133 2.80 27.13 -6.95
N THR A 134 3.59 27.78 -7.80
CA THR A 134 4.26 27.13 -8.93
C THR A 134 5.78 27.27 -8.91
N ASN A 135 6.33 28.00 -7.94
CA ASN A 135 7.75 28.25 -7.81
C ASN A 135 8.26 27.91 -6.41
N TRP A 136 9.41 27.24 -6.34
CA TRP A 136 10.03 26.84 -5.08
C TRP A 136 10.39 28.01 -4.16
N ARG A 137 10.65 29.21 -4.70
CA ARG A 137 10.94 30.41 -3.89
C ARG A 137 9.80 30.78 -2.93
N ASP A 138 8.57 30.46 -3.30
CA ASP A 138 7.37 30.77 -2.50
C ASP A 138 7.25 29.85 -1.27
N VAL A 139 8.08 28.81 -1.19
CA VAL A 139 8.16 27.87 -0.06
C VAL A 139 9.59 27.71 0.46
N GLY A 140 10.45 28.72 0.25
CA GLY A 140 11.81 28.78 0.80
C GLY A 140 12.86 27.98 0.02
N GLY A 141 12.57 27.61 -1.23
CA GLY A 141 13.50 26.99 -2.15
C GLY A 141 14.11 27.95 -3.18
N PRO A 142 14.77 27.44 -4.23
CA PRO A 142 15.36 28.28 -5.29
C PRO A 142 14.27 28.94 -6.15
N ASP A 143 14.63 30.00 -6.88
CA ASP A 143 13.76 30.57 -7.92
C ASP A 143 13.69 29.62 -9.12
N ALA A 144 12.81 28.63 -9.03
CA ALA A 144 12.66 27.57 -10.01
C ALA A 144 11.25 27.00 -9.97
N LYS A 145 10.73 26.65 -11.15
CA LYS A 145 9.41 26.04 -11.29
C LYS A 145 9.32 24.70 -10.57
N ILE A 146 8.24 24.46 -9.85
CA ILE A 146 7.94 23.19 -9.19
C ILE A 146 7.43 22.19 -10.23
N ILE A 147 7.99 20.98 -10.22
CA ILE A 147 7.48 19.86 -11.02
C ILE A 147 6.71 18.91 -10.11
N ILE A 148 5.40 18.78 -10.34
CA ILE A 148 4.48 18.10 -9.43
C ILE A 148 4.24 16.68 -9.92
N TYR A 149 4.53 15.70 -9.09
CA TYR A 149 4.23 14.29 -9.30
C TYR A 149 3.12 13.83 -8.36
N GLY A 150 2.13 13.15 -8.92
CA GLY A 150 0.97 12.62 -8.22
C GLY A 150 0.73 11.15 -8.53
N ARG A 151 -0.34 10.62 -7.95
CA ARG A 151 -0.74 9.21 -8.09
C ARG A 151 -1.99 9.08 -8.94
N GLU A 152 -2.17 7.94 -9.58
CA GLU A 152 -3.42 7.59 -10.28
C GLU A 152 -4.62 7.63 -9.32
N ASN A 153 -5.81 7.95 -9.85
CA ASN A 153 -7.04 8.07 -9.07
C ASN A 153 -7.47 6.77 -8.36
N SER A 154 -6.98 5.61 -8.82
CA SER A 154 -7.16 4.29 -8.21
C SER A 154 -6.39 4.14 -6.89
N SER A 155 -5.41 5.02 -6.64
CA SER A 155 -4.57 4.99 -5.45
C SER A 155 -5.33 5.45 -4.20
N GLY A 156 -5.23 4.68 -3.11
CA GLY A 156 -5.70 5.15 -1.81
C GLY A 156 -4.90 6.34 -1.29
N THR A 157 -3.64 6.48 -1.72
CA THR A 157 -2.79 7.65 -1.40
C THR A 157 -3.23 8.90 -2.14
N TYR A 158 -3.68 8.77 -3.39
CA TYR A 158 -4.31 9.88 -4.11
C TYR A 158 -5.54 10.39 -3.34
N VAL A 159 -6.45 9.47 -2.98
CA VAL A 159 -7.68 9.82 -2.27
C VAL A 159 -7.38 10.42 -0.91
N TYR A 160 -6.49 9.80 -0.12
CA TYR A 160 -6.12 10.32 1.19
C TYR A 160 -5.48 11.72 1.09
N PHE A 161 -4.58 11.96 0.13
CA PHE A 161 -3.97 13.28 -0.07
C PHE A 161 -5.02 14.32 -0.49
N LYS A 162 -5.93 13.96 -1.40
CA LYS A 162 -7.05 14.83 -1.79
C LYS A 162 -7.91 15.23 -0.59
N ASP A 163 -8.29 14.26 0.23
CA ASP A 163 -9.22 14.49 1.34
C ASP A 163 -8.54 15.23 2.51
N ASN A 164 -7.26 14.96 2.80
CA ASN A 164 -6.60 15.46 4.02
C ASN A 164 -5.59 16.59 3.78
N VAL A 165 -5.16 16.81 2.54
CA VAL A 165 -4.23 17.89 2.18
C VAL A 165 -4.91 18.91 1.28
N LEU A 166 -5.66 18.45 0.27
CA LEU A 166 -6.33 19.35 -0.67
C LEU A 166 -7.71 19.82 -0.19
N ASP A 167 -8.22 19.24 0.91
CA ASP A 167 -9.57 19.53 1.42
C ASP A 167 -10.64 19.30 0.34
N GLY A 168 -10.51 18.19 -0.38
CA GLY A 168 -11.42 17.80 -1.46
C GLY A 168 -11.21 18.52 -2.79
N ALA A 169 -10.31 19.51 -2.88
CA ALA A 169 -10.00 20.20 -4.13
C ALA A 169 -9.35 19.25 -5.16
N ASP A 170 -9.51 19.59 -6.45
CA ASP A 170 -8.87 18.84 -7.52
C ASP A 170 -7.37 19.15 -7.61
N PHE A 171 -6.62 18.14 -8.06
CA PHE A 171 -5.21 18.31 -8.38
C PHE A 171 -5.05 19.25 -9.57
N SER A 172 -3.96 20.02 -9.56
CA SER A 172 -3.54 20.85 -10.68
C SER A 172 -3.44 20.01 -11.96
N PRO A 173 -3.88 20.51 -13.13
CA PRO A 173 -3.70 19.83 -14.41
C PRO A 173 -2.21 19.64 -14.77
N MET A 174 -1.30 20.34 -14.09
CA MET A 174 0.15 20.18 -14.23
C MET A 174 0.70 18.94 -13.50
N THR A 175 -0.12 18.26 -12.68
CA THR A 175 0.30 17.10 -11.91
C THR A 175 0.57 15.92 -12.83
N GLN A 176 1.81 15.47 -12.88
CA GLN A 176 2.20 14.28 -13.62
C GLN A 176 1.76 13.02 -12.85
N THR A 177 0.83 12.28 -13.44
CA THR A 177 0.27 11.07 -12.83
C THR A 177 1.22 9.89 -12.99
N MET A 178 1.56 9.24 -11.87
CA MET A 178 2.52 8.13 -11.83
C MET A 178 1.86 6.80 -11.41
N PRO A 179 2.23 5.68 -12.07
CA PRO A 179 1.71 4.35 -11.76
C PRO A 179 2.39 3.77 -10.52
N GLY A 180 1.73 3.89 -9.37
CA GLY A 180 2.24 3.39 -8.10
C GLY A 180 3.25 4.30 -7.39
N THR A 181 3.58 3.94 -6.14
CA THR A 181 4.46 4.74 -5.27
C THR A 181 5.91 4.76 -5.78
N ALA A 182 6.40 3.63 -6.27
CA ALA A 182 7.77 3.52 -6.79
C ALA A 182 8.03 4.44 -7.99
N ALA A 183 7.03 4.64 -8.85
CA ALA A 183 7.15 5.54 -10.00
C ALA A 183 7.28 7.01 -9.56
N VAL A 184 6.54 7.44 -8.54
CA VAL A 184 6.70 8.79 -7.95
C VAL A 184 8.12 8.97 -7.39
N VAL A 185 8.62 8.01 -6.61
CA VAL A 185 9.98 8.06 -6.06
C VAL A 185 11.03 8.14 -7.16
N ASN A 186 10.92 7.28 -8.18
CA ASN A 186 11.85 7.27 -9.30
C ASN A 186 11.86 8.59 -10.09
N ALA A 187 10.70 9.25 -10.22
CA ALA A 187 10.60 10.55 -10.87
C ALA A 187 11.26 11.64 -10.02
N VAL A 188 10.91 11.75 -8.73
CA VAL A 188 11.46 12.75 -7.80
C VAL A 188 12.97 12.57 -7.60
N ALA A 189 13.47 11.33 -7.56
CA ALA A 189 14.91 11.04 -7.46
C ALA A 189 15.72 11.61 -8.64
N LYS A 190 15.12 11.70 -9.83
CA LYS A 190 15.76 12.17 -11.06
C LYS A 190 15.51 13.65 -11.35
N ASP A 191 14.50 14.24 -10.74
CA ASP A 191 14.14 15.64 -10.93
C ASP A 191 14.46 16.49 -9.69
N LYS A 192 15.48 17.34 -9.80
CA LYS A 192 15.91 18.23 -8.71
C LYS A 192 14.84 19.25 -8.28
N LEU A 193 13.87 19.52 -9.16
CA LEU A 193 12.75 20.43 -8.92
C LEU A 193 11.44 19.69 -8.65
N GLY A 194 11.50 18.35 -8.56
CA GLY A 194 10.36 17.47 -8.36
C GLY A 194 9.86 17.44 -6.91
N ILE A 195 8.53 17.42 -6.77
CA ILE A 195 7.83 17.10 -5.52
C ILE A 195 6.84 15.95 -5.76
N GLY A 196 6.79 15.01 -4.83
CA GLY A 196 5.88 13.87 -4.84
C GLY A 196 5.35 13.54 -3.45
N TYR A 197 4.47 12.55 -3.36
CA TYR A 197 4.01 12.02 -2.07
C TYR A 197 3.78 10.51 -2.13
N GLY A 198 3.87 9.85 -0.96
CA GLY A 198 3.63 8.41 -0.83
C GLY A 198 3.89 7.88 0.57
N GLY A 199 3.97 6.55 0.72
CA GLY A 199 4.23 5.92 2.03
C GLY A 199 5.66 6.10 2.53
N ALA A 200 5.85 6.10 3.85
CA ALA A 200 7.15 6.25 4.51
C ALA A 200 8.15 5.11 4.24
N ALA A 201 7.70 3.97 3.69
CA ALA A 201 8.57 2.84 3.37
C ALA A 201 9.45 3.02 2.10
N TYR A 202 9.26 4.09 1.32
CA TYR A 202 9.85 4.24 -0.01
C TYR A 202 11.04 5.23 -0.09
N GLY A 203 11.74 5.50 1.02
CA GLY A 203 12.68 6.62 1.16
C GLY A 203 14.01 6.56 0.41
N LYS A 204 14.27 5.56 -0.43
CA LYS A 204 15.58 5.42 -1.09
C LYS A 204 15.72 6.35 -2.30
N GLY A 205 16.78 7.16 -2.33
CA GLY A 205 17.09 8.05 -3.47
C GLY A 205 16.32 9.37 -3.46
N ILE A 206 15.59 9.65 -2.38
CA ILE A 206 14.82 10.88 -2.14
C ILE A 206 14.94 11.26 -0.67
N ARG A 207 14.50 12.47 -0.34
CA ARG A 207 14.38 12.93 1.06
C ARG A 207 12.92 13.25 1.39
N TYR A 208 12.59 13.17 2.67
CA TYR A 208 11.32 13.67 3.18
C TYR A 208 11.43 15.14 3.57
N ALA A 209 10.48 15.95 3.09
CA ALA A 209 10.24 17.26 3.67
C ALA A 209 9.42 17.11 4.94
N ASN A 210 9.83 17.80 6.01
CA ASN A 210 9.12 17.80 7.28
C ASN A 210 7.77 18.53 7.09
N VAL A 211 6.72 18.02 7.72
CA VAL A 211 5.38 18.54 7.49
C VAL A 211 4.91 19.34 8.68
N LYS A 212 4.46 20.57 8.43
CA LYS A 212 3.86 21.45 9.43
C LYS A 212 2.34 21.39 9.30
N LYS A 213 1.64 21.32 10.43
CA LYS A 213 0.17 21.40 10.45
C LYS A 213 -0.32 22.75 9.89
N ASP A 214 0.34 23.84 10.29
CA ASP A 214 0.10 25.20 9.83
C ASP A 214 1.41 26.01 9.91
N ALA A 215 1.38 27.29 9.53
CA ALA A 215 2.57 28.15 9.49
C ALA A 215 3.23 28.36 10.87
N LYS A 216 2.49 28.24 11.97
CA LYS A 216 2.96 28.48 13.35
C LYS A 216 3.37 27.19 14.07
N SER A 217 2.97 26.04 13.55
CA SER A 217 3.29 24.73 14.10
C SER A 217 4.72 24.31 13.77
N PRO A 218 5.38 23.53 14.66
CA PRO A 218 6.65 22.88 14.34
C PRO A 218 6.50 21.91 13.16
N ALA A 219 7.59 21.72 12.43
CA ALA A 219 7.67 20.75 11.34
C ALA A 219 8.10 19.39 11.91
N TYR A 220 7.41 18.32 11.52
CA TYR A 220 7.72 16.98 11.98
C TYR A 220 8.14 16.07 10.82
N GLU A 221 9.09 15.19 11.09
CA GLU A 221 9.42 14.05 10.23
C GLU A 221 8.40 12.92 10.41
N PRO A 222 8.18 12.07 9.38
CA PRO A 222 7.29 10.91 9.45
C PRO A 222 7.93 9.75 10.24
N THR A 223 8.31 9.98 11.50
CA THR A 223 8.92 8.97 12.39
C THR A 223 7.87 8.24 13.21
N GLU A 224 8.23 7.06 13.74
CA GLU A 224 7.37 6.28 14.63
C GLU A 224 6.90 7.09 15.83
N GLU A 225 7.83 7.79 16.46
CA GLU A 225 7.57 8.64 17.61
C GLU A 225 6.57 9.75 17.29
N ASN A 226 6.80 10.50 16.21
CA ASN A 226 5.92 11.60 15.82
C ASN A 226 4.51 11.12 15.44
N ILE A 227 4.41 9.94 14.82
CA ILE A 227 3.11 9.36 14.44
C ILE A 227 2.39 8.79 15.67
N LYS A 228 3.09 8.14 16.59
CA LYS A 228 2.51 7.58 17.82
C LYS A 228 1.98 8.69 18.73
N ASN A 229 2.69 9.81 18.81
CA ASN A 229 2.31 10.95 19.65
C ASN A 229 1.32 11.91 18.98
N GLY A 230 0.95 11.68 17.71
CA GLY A 230 0.01 12.53 16.97
C GLY A 230 0.60 13.86 16.49
N ASN A 231 1.92 14.01 16.54
CA ASN A 231 2.63 15.21 16.09
C ASN A 231 2.67 15.33 14.56
N TYR A 232 2.81 14.20 13.85
CA TYR A 232 2.87 14.20 12.39
C TYR A 232 1.45 14.32 11.77
N PRO A 233 1.17 15.36 10.96
CA PRO A 233 -0.21 15.76 10.65
C PRO A 233 -0.92 14.88 9.62
N ILE A 234 -0.20 14.11 8.81
CA ILE A 234 -0.76 13.27 7.74
C ILE A 234 -0.43 11.79 7.96
N ALA A 235 -0.68 11.34 9.19
CA ALA A 235 -0.61 9.95 9.58
C ALA A 235 -1.93 9.21 9.29
N ARG A 236 -1.83 7.94 8.89
CA ARG A 236 -2.98 7.08 8.58
C ARG A 236 -2.74 5.63 8.98
N TYR A 237 -3.83 4.87 9.07
CA TYR A 237 -3.74 3.42 9.09
C TYR A 237 -3.60 2.86 7.68
N LEU A 238 -2.96 1.70 7.60
CA LEU A 238 -2.94 0.81 6.46
C LEU A 238 -3.81 -0.41 6.80
N TYR A 239 -4.65 -0.80 5.85
CA TYR A 239 -5.75 -1.71 6.07
C TYR A 239 -5.61 -2.97 5.23
N MET A 240 -5.99 -4.10 5.81
CA MET A 240 -6.42 -5.28 5.08
C MET A 240 -7.93 -5.42 5.20
N TYR A 241 -8.56 -5.85 4.11
CA TYR A 241 -9.98 -6.16 4.06
C TYR A 241 -10.19 -7.56 3.54
N THR A 242 -11.03 -8.33 4.24
CA THR A 242 -11.56 -9.61 3.75
C THR A 242 -13.07 -9.51 3.63
N ARG A 243 -13.70 -10.33 2.78
CA ARG A 243 -15.16 -10.32 2.64
C ARG A 243 -15.86 -10.79 3.92
N ASN A 244 -15.33 -11.86 4.50
CA ASN A 244 -15.83 -12.51 5.71
C ASN A 244 -14.75 -12.54 6.78
N ARG A 245 -15.14 -12.89 8.01
CA ARG A 245 -14.18 -13.24 9.06
C ARG A 245 -13.26 -14.35 8.53
N PRO A 246 -11.92 -14.14 8.52
CA PRO A 246 -10.98 -15.15 8.05
C PRO A 246 -11.14 -16.49 8.77
N THR A 247 -11.00 -17.59 8.03
CA THR A 247 -10.94 -18.97 8.54
C THR A 247 -9.74 -19.70 7.92
N GLY A 248 -9.39 -20.89 8.43
CA GLY A 248 -8.35 -21.75 7.86
C GLY A 248 -6.99 -21.07 7.67
N ALA A 249 -6.36 -21.29 6.50
CA ALA A 249 -5.07 -20.70 6.14
C ALA A 249 -5.13 -19.16 6.07
N LEU A 250 -6.25 -18.58 5.61
CA LEU A 250 -6.43 -17.14 5.56
C LEU A 250 -6.40 -16.51 6.97
N LYS A 251 -7.07 -17.15 7.94
CA LYS A 251 -7.01 -16.71 9.35
C LYS A 251 -5.60 -16.80 9.90
N SER A 252 -4.92 -17.92 9.66
CA SER A 252 -3.57 -18.16 10.16
C SER A 252 -2.59 -17.10 9.62
N PHE A 253 -2.72 -16.73 8.35
CA PHE A 253 -1.91 -15.67 7.75
C PHE A 253 -2.21 -14.29 8.34
N VAL A 254 -3.48 -13.93 8.49
CA VAL A 254 -3.89 -12.65 9.09
C VAL A 254 -3.46 -12.55 10.56
N ASP A 255 -3.64 -13.61 11.34
CA ASP A 255 -3.21 -13.64 12.75
C ASP A 255 -1.69 -13.51 12.86
N TRP A 256 -0.94 -14.17 11.97
CA TRP A 256 0.51 -14.03 11.92
C TRP A 256 0.94 -12.61 11.58
N ILE A 257 0.29 -11.93 10.62
CA ILE A 257 0.55 -10.51 10.29
C ILE A 257 0.39 -9.62 11.54
N LEU A 258 -0.61 -9.91 12.37
CA LEU A 258 -0.90 -9.15 13.60
C LEU A 258 -0.06 -9.61 14.82
N SER A 259 0.68 -10.71 14.70
CA SER A 259 1.58 -11.20 15.74
C SER A 259 2.82 -10.31 15.88
N ALA A 260 3.59 -10.50 16.96
CA ALA A 260 4.85 -9.80 17.16
C ALA A 260 5.81 -9.96 15.96
N GLU A 261 5.85 -11.15 15.36
CA GLU A 261 6.70 -11.40 14.20
C GLU A 261 6.22 -10.65 12.95
N GLY A 262 4.93 -10.72 12.62
CA GLY A 262 4.36 -10.00 11.48
C GLY A 262 4.51 -8.49 11.62
N GLN A 263 4.40 -7.97 12.84
CA GLN A 263 4.63 -6.56 13.15
C GLN A 263 6.11 -6.16 13.11
N GLN A 264 7.06 -7.05 13.38
CA GLN A 264 8.48 -6.76 13.13
C GLN A 264 8.76 -6.53 11.64
N VAL A 265 8.03 -7.20 10.75
CA VAL A 265 8.14 -6.95 9.29
C VAL A 265 7.67 -5.55 8.93
N VAL A 266 6.63 -5.04 9.60
CA VAL A 266 6.13 -3.66 9.41
C VAL A 266 7.24 -2.64 9.65
N THR A 267 7.91 -2.73 10.79
CA THR A 267 9.03 -1.85 11.15
C THR A 267 10.19 -2.00 10.17
N LYS A 268 10.58 -3.23 9.81
CA LYS A 268 11.69 -3.50 8.88
C LYS A 268 11.45 -2.92 7.48
N VAL A 269 10.20 -2.88 7.02
CA VAL A 269 9.83 -2.28 5.73
C VAL A 269 9.82 -0.75 5.78
N GLY A 270 9.71 -0.14 6.97
CA GLY A 270 9.67 1.32 7.15
C GLY A 270 8.26 1.87 7.40
N TYR A 271 7.34 1.02 7.88
CA TYR A 271 6.06 1.43 8.44
C TYR A 271 6.05 1.24 9.96
N PHE A 272 4.95 1.61 10.61
CA PHE A 272 4.86 1.57 12.07
C PHE A 272 3.83 0.55 12.56
N PRO A 273 4.13 -0.21 13.63
CA PRO A 273 3.19 -1.20 14.17
C PRO A 273 1.84 -0.61 14.59
N VAL A 274 0.79 -1.44 14.58
CA VAL A 274 -0.55 -1.02 15.02
C VAL A 274 -0.74 -1.03 16.53
N ARG A 275 0.17 -1.66 17.28
CA ARG A 275 0.14 -1.78 18.75
C ARG A 275 1.51 -1.44 19.30
#